data_AF-R9ULJ9-F1
#
_entry.id   AF-R9ULJ9-F1
#
_cell.length_a   1.000
_cell.length_b   1.000
_cell.length_c   1.000
_cell.angle_alpha   90.00
_cell.angle_beta   90.00
_cell.angle_gamma   90.00
#
_symmetry.space_group_name_H-M   'P 1'
#
loop_
_entity.id
_entity.type
_entity.pdbx_description
1 polymer ?
#
loop_
_entity_poly.entity_id
_entity_poly.type
_entity_poly.pdbx_seq_one_letter_code
_entity_poly.pdbx_strand_id
1 'polypeptide(L)'
;MGYHIHESGYHAGWLEENVGKENPHMTAVPPAVFLSFFLYQLRAFVNAGFQAVVVITGHSGGNQEDLRQAADRFMAYIPVKVWVRSDPELVQGMYTGDHAGKYELSQLMYIRPDLVDMKARGWENVPLSGGRLALGSDADEASPELGKEIMEACVQRLCAEVNHIQAALTPVEQPKIPYSLIEKIRGEVLRGSSSWVTARPWPGQKQVSPYSQWKPYEYYE
;
A
#
# COMPACT_ATOMS: atom_id res chain seq x y z
N MET A 1 -10.45 -1.39 -10.19
CA MET A 1 -9.74 -2.60 -9.73
C MET A 1 -8.31 -2.17 -9.41
N GLY A 2 -7.96 -2.13 -8.13
CA GLY A 2 -6.63 -1.71 -7.68
C GLY A 2 -5.73 -2.92 -7.64
N TYR A 3 -4.66 -2.92 -8.43
CA TYR A 3 -3.62 -3.94 -8.34
C TYR A 3 -2.58 -3.47 -7.32
N HIS A 4 -2.37 -4.24 -6.27
CA HIS A 4 -1.29 -4.00 -5.30
C HIS A 4 -0.67 -5.34 -4.87
N ILE A 5 0.48 -5.28 -4.21
CA ILE A 5 1.11 -6.42 -3.55
C ILE A 5 0.26 -6.82 -2.34
N HIS A 6 -0.34 -8.02 -2.36
CA HIS A 6 -1.22 -8.50 -1.29
C HIS A 6 -1.19 -10.04 -1.10
N GLU A 7 -0.23 -10.75 -1.70
CA GLU A 7 -0.17 -12.23 -1.59
C GLU A 7 1.13 -12.74 -0.98
N SER A 8 2.23 -11.99 -1.15
CA SER A 8 3.56 -12.43 -0.78
C SER A 8 3.97 -12.03 0.64
N GLY A 9 4.90 -12.81 1.20
CA GLY A 9 5.53 -12.50 2.48
C GLY A 9 4.53 -12.60 3.63
N TYR A 10 4.48 -11.54 4.45
CA TYR A 10 3.59 -11.51 5.61
C TYR A 10 2.10 -11.63 5.26
N HIS A 11 1.69 -11.26 4.05
CA HIS A 11 0.32 -11.42 3.60
C HIS A 11 -0.07 -12.90 3.51
N ALA A 12 0.83 -13.79 3.11
CA ALA A 12 0.51 -15.20 2.93
C ALA A 12 0.02 -15.86 4.23
N GLY A 13 0.69 -15.58 5.36
CA GLY A 13 0.26 -16.03 6.68
C GLY A 13 -1.07 -15.41 7.11
N TRP A 14 -1.23 -14.11 6.86
CA TRP A 14 -2.48 -13.41 7.15
C TRP A 14 -3.66 -13.95 6.33
N LEU A 15 -3.44 -14.29 5.05
CA LEU A 15 -4.44 -14.86 4.15
C LEU A 15 -4.81 -16.28 4.54
N GLU A 16 -3.86 -17.10 4.99
CA GLU A 16 -4.19 -18.40 5.57
C GLU A 16 -5.12 -18.25 6.77
N GLU A 17 -4.86 -17.31 7.66
CA GLU A 17 -5.64 -17.10 8.88
C GLU A 17 -7.03 -16.52 8.60
N ASN A 18 -7.13 -15.52 7.70
CA ASN A 18 -8.33 -14.72 7.55
C ASN A 18 -9.20 -15.12 6.35
N VAL A 19 -8.62 -15.72 5.32
CA VAL A 19 -9.31 -16.16 4.10
C VAL A 19 -9.37 -17.68 4.00
N GLY A 20 -8.31 -18.38 4.43
CA GLY A 20 -8.25 -19.83 4.40
C GLY A 20 -8.32 -20.39 2.97
N LYS A 21 -9.36 -21.17 2.67
CA LYS A 21 -9.53 -21.84 1.36
C LYS A 21 -10.46 -21.11 0.39
N GLU A 22 -11.13 -20.05 0.83
CA GLU A 22 -12.03 -19.27 -0.01
C GLU A 22 -11.25 -18.52 -1.09
N ASN A 23 -11.92 -18.19 -2.20
CA ASN A 23 -11.38 -17.24 -3.17
C ASN A 23 -11.81 -15.82 -2.74
N PRO A 24 -10.90 -14.97 -2.26
CA PRO A 24 -11.24 -13.62 -1.79
C PRO A 24 -11.45 -12.65 -2.95
N HIS A 25 -11.38 -13.11 -4.21
CA HIS A 25 -11.53 -12.30 -5.42
C HIS A 25 -10.59 -11.09 -5.47
N MET A 26 -9.41 -11.21 -4.85
CA MET A 26 -8.39 -10.17 -4.86
C MET A 26 -7.60 -10.19 -6.16
N THR A 27 -7.13 -9.00 -6.57
CA THR A 27 -6.25 -8.83 -7.72
C THR A 27 -4.86 -8.38 -7.26
N ALA A 28 -4.09 -9.33 -6.72
CA ALA A 28 -2.71 -9.09 -6.29
C ALA A 28 -1.74 -9.08 -7.48
N VAL A 29 -0.61 -8.39 -7.32
CA VAL A 29 0.53 -8.44 -8.25
C VAL A 29 1.84 -8.70 -7.49
N PRO A 30 2.81 -9.40 -8.10
CA PRO A 30 4.10 -9.63 -7.46
C PRO A 30 4.84 -8.32 -7.14
N PRO A 31 5.60 -8.26 -6.02
CA PRO A 31 6.40 -7.08 -5.64
C PRO A 31 7.26 -6.52 -6.77
N ALA A 32 7.98 -7.39 -7.48
CA ALA A 32 8.84 -6.95 -8.58
C ALA A 32 8.06 -6.25 -9.70
N VAL A 33 6.85 -6.70 -10.03
CA VAL A 33 6.03 -6.09 -11.08
C VAL A 33 5.56 -4.71 -10.64
N PHE A 34 5.04 -4.60 -9.42
CA PHE A 34 4.52 -3.35 -8.87
C PHE A 34 5.63 -2.29 -8.69
N LEU A 35 6.75 -2.65 -8.07
CA LEU A 35 7.87 -1.74 -7.85
C LEU A 35 8.53 -1.31 -9.16
N SER A 36 8.57 -2.19 -10.17
CA SER A 36 9.01 -1.83 -11.51
C SER A 36 8.11 -0.78 -12.14
N PHE A 37 6.79 -1.00 -12.09
CA PHE A 37 5.81 -0.06 -12.61
C PHE A 37 5.92 1.30 -11.92
N PHE A 38 6.04 1.31 -10.59
CA PHE A 38 6.25 2.51 -9.80
C PHE A 38 7.49 3.31 -10.25
N LEU A 39 8.63 2.64 -10.46
CA LEU A 39 9.85 3.30 -10.96
C LEU A 39 9.66 3.93 -12.35
N TYR A 40 8.91 3.28 -13.25
CA TYR A 40 8.59 3.88 -14.55
C TYR A 40 7.65 5.08 -14.44
N GLN A 41 6.73 5.09 -13.47
CA GLN A 41 5.90 6.28 -13.19
C GLN A 41 6.75 7.44 -12.69
N LEU A 42 7.65 7.20 -11.72
CA LEU A 42 8.59 8.23 -11.25
C LEU A 42 9.43 8.81 -12.39
N ARG A 43 9.97 7.95 -13.25
CA ARG A 43 10.66 8.36 -14.48
C ARG A 43 9.78 9.25 -15.35
N ALA A 44 8.53 8.86 -15.59
CA ALA A 44 7.60 9.62 -16.42
C ALA A 44 7.33 11.01 -15.84
N PHE A 45 7.16 11.12 -14.51
CA PHE A 45 6.97 12.39 -13.84
C PHE A 45 8.19 13.31 -13.97
N VAL A 46 9.40 12.81 -13.70
CA VAL A 46 10.62 13.62 -13.88
C VAL A 46 10.75 14.06 -15.34
N ASN A 47 10.50 13.16 -16.29
CA ASN A 47 10.53 13.50 -17.71
C ASN A 47 9.43 14.49 -18.12
N ALA A 48 8.31 14.57 -17.42
CA ALA A 48 7.29 15.59 -17.64
C ALA A 48 7.66 16.95 -17.02
N GLY A 49 8.74 17.02 -16.23
CA GLY A 49 9.24 18.26 -15.60
C GLY A 49 8.84 18.42 -14.13
N PHE A 50 8.18 17.43 -13.52
CA PHE A 50 7.86 17.48 -12.09
C PHE A 50 9.14 17.47 -11.24
N GLN A 51 9.19 18.38 -10.26
CA GLN A 51 10.35 18.60 -9.38
C GLN A 51 10.22 17.86 -8.05
N ALA A 52 9.01 17.40 -7.72
CA ALA A 52 8.73 16.52 -6.60
C ALA A 52 7.58 15.58 -6.95
N VAL A 53 7.54 14.43 -6.28
CA VAL A 53 6.48 13.43 -6.37
C VAL A 53 6.02 13.08 -4.95
N VAL A 54 4.73 13.27 -4.69
CA VAL A 54 4.08 12.85 -3.44
C VAL A 54 3.29 11.58 -3.73
N VAL A 55 3.61 10.51 -3.01
CA VAL A 55 3.07 9.17 -3.21
C VAL A 55 2.33 8.77 -1.94
N ILE A 56 1.02 8.51 -2.08
CA ILE A 56 0.19 7.96 -1.02
C ILE A 56 -0.23 6.55 -1.43
N THR A 57 0.01 5.58 -0.56
CA THR A 57 -0.57 4.23 -0.69
C THR A 57 -1.72 4.06 0.28
N GLY A 58 -2.85 3.56 -0.21
CA GLY A 58 -3.97 3.14 0.63
C GLY A 58 -3.80 1.73 1.21
N HIS A 59 -2.72 1.04 0.85
CA HIS A 59 -2.44 -0.30 1.35
C HIS A 59 -1.23 -0.24 2.27
N SER A 60 -1.50 -0.17 3.58
CA SER A 60 -0.47 -0.10 4.63
C SER A 60 0.02 -1.49 5.05
N GLY A 61 0.85 -1.54 6.09
CA GLY A 61 1.37 -2.78 6.66
C GLY A 61 2.72 -3.23 6.11
N GLY A 62 3.42 -2.44 5.30
CA GLY A 62 4.78 -2.77 4.83
C GLY A 62 5.04 -2.37 3.38
N ASN A 63 3.98 -2.36 2.57
CA ASN A 63 3.98 -1.86 1.19
C ASN A 63 4.63 -0.47 1.03
N GLN A 64 4.35 0.45 1.95
CA GLN A 64 4.93 1.79 1.97
C GLN A 64 6.45 1.77 2.18
N GLU A 65 6.99 0.78 2.91
CA GLU A 65 8.42 0.65 3.12
C GLU A 65 9.13 0.21 1.84
N ASP A 66 8.54 -0.73 1.09
CA ASP A 66 9.11 -1.18 -0.18
C ASP A 66 9.05 -0.07 -1.25
N LEU A 67 7.96 0.72 -1.26
CA LEU A 67 7.86 1.93 -2.07
C LEU A 67 8.93 2.97 -1.69
N ARG A 68 9.22 3.16 -0.38
CA ARG A 68 10.30 4.04 0.08
C ARG A 68 11.66 3.54 -0.35
N GLN A 69 11.96 2.25 -0.18
CA GLN A 69 13.21 1.66 -0.63
C GLN A 69 13.44 1.89 -2.14
N ALA A 70 12.40 1.69 -2.96
CA ALA A 70 12.48 1.97 -4.40
C ALA A 70 12.65 3.47 -4.70
N ALA A 71 11.92 4.34 -3.99
CA ALA A 71 12.01 5.80 -4.14
C ALA A 71 13.38 6.33 -3.72
N ASP A 72 13.94 5.85 -2.60
CA ASP A 72 15.28 6.21 -2.11
C ASP A 72 16.34 5.79 -3.12
N ARG A 73 16.21 4.59 -3.71
CA ARG A 73 17.12 4.17 -4.77
C ARG A 73 17.00 5.03 -6.01
N PHE A 74 15.79 5.44 -6.39
CA PHE A 74 15.57 6.37 -7.50
C PHE A 74 16.19 7.74 -7.23
N MET A 75 15.98 8.31 -6.04
CA MET A 75 16.52 9.60 -5.62
C MET A 75 18.05 9.62 -5.52
N ALA A 76 18.69 8.46 -5.28
CA ALA A 76 20.14 8.35 -5.30
C ALA A 76 20.77 8.62 -6.68
N TYR A 77 19.99 8.52 -7.77
CA TYR A 77 20.45 8.80 -9.14
C TYR A 77 19.88 10.09 -9.73
N ILE A 78 18.72 10.52 -9.25
CA ILE A 78 17.92 11.57 -9.88
C ILE A 78 17.59 12.60 -8.80
N PRO A 79 18.02 13.87 -8.94
CA PRO A 79 17.79 14.91 -7.94
C PRO A 79 16.33 15.42 -7.90
N VAL A 80 15.39 14.51 -7.65
CA VAL A 80 13.97 14.79 -7.42
C VAL A 80 13.65 14.52 -5.95
N LYS A 81 12.66 15.21 -5.38
CA LYS A 81 12.09 14.82 -4.10
C LYS A 81 10.96 13.82 -4.31
N VAL A 82 11.09 12.60 -3.79
CA VAL A 82 9.98 11.64 -3.68
C VAL A 82 9.63 11.47 -2.21
N TRP A 83 8.37 11.66 -1.86
CA TRP A 83 7.87 11.48 -0.50
C TRP A 83 6.76 10.44 -0.52
N VAL A 84 6.95 9.36 0.23
CA VAL A 84 6.06 8.19 0.25
C VAL A 84 5.47 8.00 1.64
N ARG A 85 4.14 7.92 1.74
CA ARG A 85 3.41 7.55 2.95
C ARG A 85 2.26 6.61 2.64
N SER A 86 1.88 5.81 3.63
CA SER A 86 0.55 5.23 3.69
C SER A 86 -0.45 6.23 4.26
N ASP A 87 -1.74 6.09 3.97
CA ASP A 87 -2.76 7.00 4.51
C ASP A 87 -2.82 7.01 6.05
N PRO A 88 -2.64 5.90 6.82
CA PRO A 88 -2.68 5.97 8.27
C PRO A 88 -1.49 6.73 8.86
N GLU A 89 -0.36 6.80 8.15
CA GLU A 89 0.80 7.59 8.59
C GLU A 89 0.57 9.10 8.49
N LEU A 90 -0.40 9.55 7.69
CA LEU A 90 -0.77 10.96 7.63
C LEU A 90 -1.41 11.42 8.96
N VAL A 91 -2.13 10.51 9.60
CA VAL A 91 -2.89 10.76 10.83
C VAL A 91 -2.35 9.98 12.03
N GLN A 92 -1.09 9.54 11.97
CA GLN A 92 -0.44 8.81 13.03
C GLN A 92 -0.53 9.57 14.37
N GLY A 93 -0.99 8.87 15.41
CA GLY A 93 -1.19 9.43 16.74
C GLY A 93 -2.55 10.10 16.96
N MET A 94 -3.34 10.30 15.90
CA MET A 94 -4.75 10.72 15.98
C MET A 94 -5.69 9.53 15.76
N TYR A 95 -5.40 8.72 14.74
CA TYR A 95 -6.15 7.51 14.41
C TYR A 95 -5.19 6.35 14.14
N THR A 96 -5.67 5.13 14.37
CA THR A 96 -4.93 3.88 14.11
C THR A 96 -5.48 3.25 12.84
N GLY A 97 -4.63 3.03 11.84
CA GLY A 97 -5.02 2.29 10.64
C GLY A 97 -5.32 0.83 10.95
N ASP A 98 -6.21 0.23 10.16
CA ASP A 98 -6.63 -1.17 10.28
C ASP A 98 -6.79 -1.83 8.91
N HIS A 99 -7.43 -3.00 8.88
CA HIS A 99 -7.82 -3.68 7.66
C HIS A 99 -9.28 -4.12 7.75
N ALA A 100 -10.13 -3.52 6.93
CA ALA A 100 -11.58 -3.65 6.95
C ALA A 100 -12.17 -3.53 8.37
N GLY A 101 -11.61 -2.61 9.18
CA GLY A 101 -12.08 -2.28 10.51
C GLY A 101 -12.72 -0.89 10.57
N LYS A 102 -12.80 -0.31 11.77
CA LYS A 102 -13.36 1.02 12.00
C LYS A 102 -12.76 2.08 11.07
N TYR A 103 -11.44 2.12 10.92
CA TYR A 103 -10.70 3.16 10.18
C TYR A 103 -10.98 3.11 8.68
N GLU A 104 -10.79 1.97 8.02
CA GLU A 104 -11.03 1.86 6.57
C GLU A 104 -12.53 1.96 6.22
N LEU A 105 -13.40 1.31 7.01
CA LEU A 105 -14.84 1.34 6.75
C LEU A 105 -15.44 2.73 6.93
N SER A 106 -15.04 3.47 7.97
CA SER A 106 -15.54 4.83 8.20
C SER A 106 -15.21 5.73 7.00
N GLN A 107 -13.97 5.70 6.51
CA GLN A 107 -13.56 6.47 5.33
C GLN A 107 -14.40 6.11 4.09
N LEU A 108 -14.64 4.82 3.83
CA LEU A 108 -15.45 4.39 2.70
C LEU A 108 -16.93 4.79 2.87
N MET A 109 -17.49 4.68 4.07
CA MET A 109 -18.84 5.13 4.40
C MET A 109 -19.01 6.64 4.17
N TYR A 110 -17.97 7.44 4.40
CA TYR A 110 -17.99 8.87 4.09
C TYR A 110 -17.90 9.15 2.58
N ILE A 111 -16.99 8.50 1.88
CA ILE A 111 -16.68 8.81 0.47
C ILE A 111 -17.70 8.18 -0.51
N ARG A 112 -18.11 6.94 -0.25
CA ARG A 112 -19.01 6.12 -1.06
C ARG A 112 -19.88 5.22 -0.16
N PRO A 113 -20.82 5.80 0.60
CA PRO A 113 -21.71 5.04 1.49
C PRO A 113 -22.50 3.95 0.76
N ASP A 114 -22.80 4.16 -0.53
CA ASP A 114 -23.51 3.21 -1.38
C ASP A 114 -22.73 1.90 -1.65
N LEU A 115 -21.42 1.87 -1.35
CA LEU A 115 -20.57 0.68 -1.48
C LEU A 115 -20.43 -0.10 -0.17
N VAL A 116 -21.05 0.34 0.92
CA VAL A 116 -20.96 -0.31 2.22
C VAL A 116 -22.34 -0.82 2.65
N ASP A 117 -22.48 -2.14 2.74
CA ASP A 117 -23.65 -2.78 3.35
C ASP A 117 -23.22 -3.60 4.56
N MET A 118 -23.37 -3.03 5.76
CA MET A 118 -23.02 -3.72 7.00
C MET A 118 -23.89 -4.97 7.26
N LYS A 119 -25.05 -5.11 6.60
CA LYS A 119 -25.87 -6.32 6.70
C LYS A 119 -25.21 -7.51 6.00
N ALA A 120 -24.36 -7.27 5.01
CA ALA A 120 -23.64 -8.31 4.29
C ALA A 120 -22.69 -9.09 5.21
N ARG A 121 -22.29 -8.55 6.38
CA ARG A 121 -21.49 -9.26 7.37
C ARG A 121 -22.16 -10.56 7.85
N GLY A 122 -23.49 -10.62 7.86
CA GLY A 122 -24.24 -11.86 8.14
C GLY A 122 -23.99 -12.99 7.14
N TRP A 123 -23.35 -12.72 6.01
CA TRP A 123 -23.00 -13.70 4.97
C TRP A 123 -21.59 -14.28 5.11
N GLU A 124 -20.81 -13.89 6.13
CA GLU A 124 -19.44 -14.38 6.31
C GLU A 124 -19.33 -15.91 6.43
N ASN A 125 -20.39 -16.56 6.91
CA ASN A 125 -20.47 -18.02 7.04
C ASN A 125 -21.14 -18.72 5.84
N VAL A 126 -21.57 -17.97 4.83
CA VAL A 126 -22.15 -18.53 3.60
C VAL A 126 -21.01 -19.05 2.72
N PRO A 127 -21.07 -20.30 2.23
CA PRO A 127 -20.04 -20.82 1.33
C PRO A 127 -19.84 -19.92 0.11
N LEU A 128 -18.58 -19.70 -0.29
CA LEU A 128 -18.21 -18.86 -1.44
C LEU A 128 -18.53 -17.37 -1.29
N SER A 129 -18.78 -16.88 -0.07
CA SER A 129 -18.97 -15.44 0.19
C SER A 129 -17.68 -14.62 0.09
N GLY A 130 -16.53 -15.26 -0.08
CA GLY A 130 -15.21 -14.64 -0.03
C GLY A 130 -14.58 -14.61 1.37
N GLY A 131 -15.23 -15.21 2.37
CA GLY A 131 -14.74 -15.32 3.74
C GLY A 131 -15.22 -14.18 4.64
N ARG A 132 -14.38 -13.78 5.60
CA ARG A 132 -14.70 -12.68 6.53
C ARG A 132 -14.65 -11.34 5.78
N LEU A 133 -15.74 -10.58 5.83
CA LEU A 133 -15.88 -9.33 5.05
C LEU A 133 -15.41 -8.08 5.82
N ALA A 134 -15.89 -7.89 7.05
CA ALA A 134 -15.50 -6.81 7.95
C ALA A 134 -14.55 -7.37 9.02
N LEU A 135 -13.26 -7.39 8.72
CA LEU A 135 -12.25 -8.16 9.46
C LEU A 135 -11.85 -7.54 10.80
N GLY A 136 -11.90 -6.20 10.91
CA GLY A 136 -11.58 -5.50 12.15
C GLY A 136 -12.59 -5.82 13.25
N SER A 137 -12.09 -6.09 14.45
CA SER A 137 -12.95 -6.38 15.62
C SER A 137 -13.84 -5.21 16.01
N ASP A 138 -13.45 -3.99 15.62
CA ASP A 138 -14.15 -2.72 15.86
C ASP A 138 -14.93 -2.22 14.64
N ALA A 139 -15.14 -3.03 13.61
CA ALA A 139 -15.83 -2.64 12.38
C ALA A 139 -17.26 -2.07 12.62
N ASP A 140 -17.95 -2.52 13.67
CA ASP A 140 -19.30 -2.01 14.02
C ASP A 140 -19.29 -0.59 14.60
N GLU A 141 -18.12 -0.08 14.97
CA GLU A 141 -17.93 1.30 15.42
C GLU A 141 -17.72 2.28 14.24
N ALA A 142 -17.69 1.78 13.00
CA ALA A 142 -17.50 2.62 11.82
C ALA A 142 -18.67 3.57 11.59
N SER A 143 -18.38 4.81 11.20
CA SER A 143 -19.41 5.79 10.84
C SER A 143 -18.96 6.76 9.74
N PRO A 144 -19.89 7.31 8.94
CA PRO A 144 -19.57 8.37 7.98
C PRO A 144 -18.97 9.62 8.65
N GLU A 145 -19.39 9.95 9.87
CA GLU A 145 -18.90 11.10 10.61
C GLU A 145 -17.42 10.93 10.98
N LEU A 146 -17.05 9.76 11.52
CA LEU A 146 -15.65 9.44 11.80
C LEU A 146 -14.81 9.41 10.51
N GLY A 147 -15.39 8.87 9.43
CA GLY A 147 -14.76 8.84 8.12
C GLY A 147 -14.42 10.23 7.61
N LYS A 148 -15.34 11.18 7.80
CA LYS A 148 -15.12 12.59 7.48
C LYS A 148 -13.95 13.16 8.28
N GLU A 149 -13.93 12.96 9.59
CA GLU A 149 -12.85 13.48 10.45
C GLU A 149 -11.48 12.95 10.03
N ILE A 150 -11.38 11.63 9.79
CA ILE A 150 -10.15 10.98 9.31
C ILE A 150 -9.70 11.58 7.96
N MET A 151 -10.62 11.66 6.99
CA MET A 151 -10.30 12.16 5.65
C MET A 151 -9.89 13.64 5.66
N GLU A 152 -10.57 14.47 6.44
CA GLU A 152 -10.20 15.88 6.60
C GLU A 152 -8.82 16.04 7.24
N ALA A 153 -8.49 15.24 8.26
CA ALA A 153 -7.17 15.22 8.89
C ALA A 153 -6.07 14.75 7.91
N CYS A 154 -6.32 13.70 7.14
CA CYS A 154 -5.43 13.23 6.07
C CYS A 154 -5.14 14.33 5.04
N VAL A 155 -6.18 14.99 4.54
CA VAL A 155 -6.07 16.09 3.57
C VAL A 155 -5.29 17.27 4.17
N GLN A 156 -5.59 17.64 5.42
CA GLN A 156 -4.88 18.73 6.10
C GLN A 156 -3.38 18.43 6.22
N ARG A 157 -3.00 17.22 6.64
CA ARG A 157 -1.61 16.80 6.71
C ARG A 157 -0.94 16.82 5.34
N LEU A 158 -1.61 16.29 4.32
CA LEU A 158 -1.09 16.24 2.97
C LEU A 158 -0.82 17.64 2.41
N CYS A 159 -1.76 18.57 2.60
CA CYS A 159 -1.59 19.98 2.22
C CYS A 159 -0.39 20.62 2.93
N ALA A 160 -0.23 20.36 4.24
CA ALA A 160 0.91 20.87 5.00
C ALA A 160 2.25 20.33 4.46
N GLU A 161 2.33 19.04 4.14
CA GLU A 161 3.54 18.44 3.59
C GLU A 161 3.86 18.96 2.19
N VAL A 162 2.86 19.06 1.30
CA VAL A 162 3.05 19.61 -0.05
C VAL A 162 3.58 21.04 0.03
N ASN A 163 3.03 21.86 0.91
CA ASN A 163 3.52 23.23 1.13
C ASN A 163 4.96 23.24 1.67
N HIS A 164 5.29 22.33 2.60
CA HIS A 164 6.64 22.19 3.13
C HIS A 164 7.65 21.80 2.05
N ILE A 165 7.32 20.78 1.25
CA ILE A 165 8.13 20.34 0.12
C ILE A 165 8.30 21.51 -0.86
N GLN A 166 7.21 22.16 -1.26
CA GLN A 166 7.23 23.27 -2.20
C GLN A 166 8.12 24.43 -1.72
N ALA A 167 8.06 24.78 -0.44
CA ALA A 167 8.89 25.83 0.14
C ALA A 167 10.38 25.45 0.19
N ALA A 168 10.71 24.16 0.33
CA ALA A 168 12.08 23.66 0.35
C ALA A 168 12.65 23.36 -1.04
N LEU A 169 11.81 23.28 -2.08
CA LEU A 169 12.23 22.94 -3.43
C LEU A 169 13.06 24.06 -4.06
N THR A 170 14.24 23.69 -4.53
CA THR A 170 15.01 24.48 -5.50
C THR A 170 14.83 23.81 -6.86
N PRO A 171 14.10 24.42 -7.81
CA PRO A 171 13.90 23.81 -9.13
C PRO A 171 15.24 23.56 -9.82
N VAL A 172 15.41 22.35 -10.34
CA VAL A 172 16.59 21.94 -11.11
C VAL A 172 16.12 21.50 -12.48
N GLU A 173 16.79 21.99 -13.53
CA GLU A 173 16.58 21.46 -14.86
C GLU A 173 17.16 20.04 -14.93
N GLN A 174 16.27 19.07 -15.11
CA GLN A 174 16.63 17.66 -15.16
C GLN A 174 16.74 17.21 -16.62
N PRO A 175 17.86 16.59 -17.04
CA PRO A 175 17.88 15.92 -18.32
C PRO A 175 16.84 14.80 -18.34
N LYS A 176 16.29 14.49 -19.52
CA LYS A 176 15.35 13.37 -19.65
C LYS A 176 16.06 12.08 -19.21
N ILE A 177 15.41 11.34 -18.32
CA ILE A 177 15.87 10.07 -17.81
C ILE A 177 15.69 9.01 -18.93
N PRO A 178 16.79 8.45 -19.47
CA PRO A 178 16.71 7.43 -20.51
C PRO A 178 16.24 6.10 -19.93
N TYR A 179 15.78 5.19 -20.80
CA TYR A 179 15.39 3.85 -20.36
C TYR A 179 16.57 3.11 -19.71
N SER A 180 17.78 3.18 -20.29
CA SER A 180 18.97 2.53 -19.74
C SER A 180 19.25 2.88 -18.26
N LEU A 181 19.01 4.13 -17.85
CA LEU A 181 19.17 4.53 -16.45
C LEU A 181 18.09 3.92 -15.54
N ILE A 182 16.81 3.95 -15.96
CA ILE A 182 15.75 3.34 -15.15
C ILE A 182 15.85 1.81 -15.11
N GLU A 183 16.32 1.16 -16.18
CA GLU A 183 16.64 -0.27 -16.19
C GLU A 183 17.71 -0.61 -15.15
N LYS A 184 18.75 0.23 -15.02
CA LYS A 184 19.79 0.07 -14.01
C LYS A 184 19.22 0.20 -12.60
N ILE A 185 18.47 1.27 -12.33
CA ILE A 185 17.83 1.52 -11.02
C ILE A 185 16.90 0.35 -10.68
N ARG A 186 16.04 -0.07 -11.62
CA ARG A 186 15.16 -1.24 -11.44
C ARG A 186 15.96 -2.47 -11.10
N GLY A 187 17.02 -2.79 -11.86
CA GLY A 187 17.86 -3.95 -11.59
C GLY A 187 18.48 -3.95 -10.19
N GLU A 188 18.83 -2.76 -9.66
CA GLU A 188 19.33 -2.62 -8.29
C GLU A 188 18.24 -2.82 -7.24
N VAL A 189 17.05 -2.24 -7.45
CA VAL A 189 15.89 -2.46 -6.58
C VAL A 189 15.53 -3.94 -6.53
N LEU A 190 15.45 -4.61 -7.68
CA LEU A 190 15.11 -6.04 -7.77
C LEU A 190 16.18 -6.94 -7.12
N ARG A 191 17.47 -6.62 -7.24
CA ARG A 191 18.54 -7.34 -6.50
C ARG A 191 18.44 -7.17 -4.99
N GLY A 192 17.75 -6.12 -4.54
CA GLY A 192 17.44 -5.87 -3.13
C GLY A 192 16.20 -6.61 -2.63
N SER A 193 15.59 -7.54 -3.38
CA SER A 193 14.34 -8.20 -2.99
C SER A 193 14.36 -8.83 -1.60
N SER A 194 15.53 -9.27 -1.13
CA SER A 194 15.73 -9.80 0.22
C SER A 194 15.44 -8.81 1.37
N SER A 195 15.46 -7.50 1.11
CA SER A 195 15.15 -6.47 2.11
C SER A 195 13.73 -5.96 2.03
N TRP A 196 12.93 -6.44 1.08
CA TRP A 196 11.53 -6.04 0.97
C TRP A 196 10.71 -6.65 2.10
N VAL A 197 9.87 -5.81 2.70
CA VAL A 197 8.93 -6.22 3.74
C VAL A 197 7.90 -7.19 3.15
N THR A 198 7.41 -6.90 1.95
CA THR A 198 6.41 -7.75 1.26
C THR A 198 6.97 -9.04 0.69
N ALA A 199 8.28 -9.27 0.79
CA ALA A 199 8.91 -10.50 0.30
C ALA A 199 8.98 -11.61 1.35
N ARG A 200 8.70 -11.31 2.63
CA ARG A 200 8.98 -12.22 3.76
C ARG A 200 7.92 -12.13 4.85
N PRO A 201 7.76 -13.18 5.67
CA PRO A 201 6.94 -13.12 6.88
C PRO A 201 7.52 -12.15 7.91
N TRP A 202 6.67 -11.64 8.80
CA TRP A 202 7.15 -10.85 9.94
C TRP A 202 8.00 -11.69 10.90
N PRO A 203 8.95 -11.07 11.63
CA PRO A 203 9.63 -11.74 12.72
C PRO A 203 8.62 -12.32 13.73
N GLY A 204 8.66 -13.63 13.94
CA GLY A 204 7.75 -14.33 14.86
C GLY A 204 6.35 -14.62 14.31
N GLN A 205 6.06 -14.26 13.05
CA GLN A 205 4.81 -14.67 12.42
C GLN A 205 4.75 -16.20 12.29
N LYS A 206 3.58 -16.76 12.56
CA LYS A 206 3.34 -18.19 12.34
C LYS A 206 3.58 -18.52 10.87
N GLN A 207 4.32 -19.60 10.62
CA GLN A 207 4.55 -20.10 9.27
C GLN A 207 3.24 -20.58 8.64
N VAL A 208 3.13 -20.34 7.35
CA VAL A 208 2.02 -20.85 6.53
C VAL A 208 2.07 -22.37 6.52
N SER A 209 0.93 -23.01 6.74
CA SER A 209 0.83 -24.47 6.79
C SER A 209 1.31 -25.10 5.47
N PRO A 210 2.01 -26.26 5.51
CA PRO A 210 2.54 -26.89 4.30
C PRO A 210 1.50 -27.25 3.23
N TYR A 211 0.23 -27.40 3.62
CA TYR A 211 -0.88 -27.78 2.74
C TYR A 211 -1.79 -26.60 2.38
N SER A 212 -1.43 -25.39 2.78
CA SER A 212 -2.19 -24.18 2.47
C SER A 212 -1.95 -23.73 1.04
N GLN A 213 -2.99 -23.25 0.37
CA GLN A 213 -2.87 -22.65 -0.97
C GLN A 213 -1.99 -21.40 -0.97
N TRP A 214 -1.78 -20.78 0.20
CA TRP A 214 -0.95 -19.58 0.35
C TRP A 214 0.53 -19.91 0.56
N LYS A 215 0.88 -21.18 0.78
CA LYS A 215 2.26 -21.60 1.05
C LYS A 215 3.27 -21.17 -0.02
N PRO A 216 2.95 -21.26 -1.33
CA PRO A 216 3.87 -20.82 -2.38
C PRO A 216 4.22 -19.32 -2.32
N TYR A 217 3.45 -18.50 -1.61
CA TYR A 217 3.65 -17.06 -1.52
C TYR A 217 4.28 -16.62 -0.19
N GLU A 218 4.57 -17.55 0.72
CA GLU A 218 5.16 -17.22 2.03
C GLU A 218 6.49 -16.47 1.91
N TYR A 219 7.25 -16.77 0.86
CA TYR A 219 8.47 -16.05 0.51
C TYR A 219 8.40 -15.63 -0.97
N TYR A 220 8.86 -14.42 -1.26
CA TYR A 220 9.10 -13.97 -2.62
C TYR A 220 10.57 -14.22 -2.95
N GLU A 221 10.82 -15.18 -3.84
CA GLU A 221 12.15 -15.55 -4.35
C GLU A 221 12.48 -14.90 -5.70
#